data_AF-A0A9N9PMC0-F1
#
_entry.id   AF-A0A9N9PMC0-F1
#
_cell.length_a   1.000
_cell.length_b   1.000
_cell.length_c   1.000
_cell.angle_alpha   90.00
_cell.angle_beta   90.00
_cell.angle_gamma   90.00
#
_symmetry.space_group_name_H-M   'P 1'
#
loop_
_entity.id
_entity.type
_entity.pdbx_description
1 polymer ?
#
loop_
_entity_poly.entity_id
_entity_poly.type
_entity_poly.pdbx_seq_one_letter_code
_entity_poly.pdbx_strand_id
1 'polypeptide(L)'
;DETRKAVHKSLCDDVTDEVARTLCNSQEKDGSFTLHKQISDHLKINSIDNAVESLKRYVGSLYLRSCDSPLWCTAITVTYLKTVLPDCEKEWKPACERAETWICQKCKSPEEEKELYAACDQFLIKQGIKVLNEKNRQPRLSKRRSVVKGETIQVITLVADDETRKAVYDFLRSQASPDHPRTLITSQENDGSFPLHALISEHLQIPGVYVGEPIKRYVRSPTLRGCDASVWNTAFTITYFTIVLDKYEPEWQSARQRASAWVSEQINDPELEKELFSACEQYLFELGFDLLNNTKETTRSVDVPPT
;
A
#
# COMPACT_ATOMS: atom_id res chain seq x y z
N ASP A 1 -10.55 21.35 -16.75
CA ASP A 1 -9.19 21.90 -16.54
C ASP A 1 -8.59 21.63 -15.18
N GLU A 2 -9.30 21.86 -14.07
CA GLU A 2 -8.74 21.67 -12.71
C GLU A 2 -8.23 20.24 -12.45
N THR A 3 -8.99 19.22 -12.84
CA THR A 3 -8.56 17.81 -12.70
C THR A 3 -7.28 17.51 -13.46
N ARG A 4 -7.12 18.04 -14.69
CA ARG A 4 -5.90 17.82 -15.49
C ARG A 4 -4.70 18.47 -14.84
N LYS A 5 -4.85 19.71 -14.33
CA LYS A 5 -3.78 20.42 -13.60
C LYS A 5 -3.37 19.65 -12.34
N ALA A 6 -4.33 19.16 -11.56
CA ALA A 6 -4.05 18.37 -10.36
C ALA A 6 -3.33 17.06 -10.68
N VAL A 7 -3.75 16.37 -11.76
CA VAL A 7 -3.08 15.15 -12.25
C VAL A 7 -1.65 15.45 -12.69
N HIS A 8 -1.44 16.48 -13.50
CA HIS A 8 -0.09 16.84 -13.98
C HIS A 8 0.83 17.13 -12.80
N LYS A 9 0.40 17.99 -11.87
CA LYS A 9 1.18 18.29 -10.66
C LYS A 9 1.54 17.01 -9.90
N SER A 10 0.54 16.16 -9.64
CA SER A 10 0.74 14.90 -8.93
C SER A 10 1.69 13.93 -9.63
N LEU A 11 1.76 13.93 -10.95
CA LEU A 11 2.70 13.08 -11.69
C LEU A 11 4.11 13.70 -11.68
N CYS A 12 4.25 15.02 -11.73
CA CYS A 12 5.55 15.69 -11.72
C CYS A 12 6.25 15.65 -10.34
N ASP A 13 5.50 15.53 -9.24
CA ASP A 13 6.06 15.66 -7.88
C ASP A 13 7.11 14.57 -7.52
N ASP A 14 7.09 13.39 -8.16
CA ASP A 14 7.91 12.22 -7.76
C ASP A 14 9.06 11.89 -8.74
N VAL A 15 9.32 12.74 -9.74
CA VAL A 15 10.28 12.43 -10.81
C VAL A 15 11.56 13.27 -10.74
N THR A 16 12.65 12.73 -11.27
CA THR A 16 13.98 13.36 -11.22
C THR A 16 14.67 13.31 -12.59
N ASP A 17 15.73 14.12 -12.76
CA ASP A 17 16.59 14.08 -13.94
C ASP A 17 17.17 12.68 -14.22
N GLU A 18 17.41 11.90 -13.16
CA GLU A 18 17.88 10.53 -13.28
C GLU A 18 16.84 9.61 -13.94
N VAL A 19 15.55 9.83 -13.64
CA VAL A 19 14.46 9.13 -14.32
C VAL A 19 14.46 9.49 -15.80
N ALA A 20 14.58 10.78 -16.15
CA ALA A 20 14.64 11.20 -17.55
C ALA A 20 15.79 10.52 -18.32
N ARG A 21 17.01 10.53 -17.76
CA ARG A 21 18.19 9.89 -18.37
C ARG A 21 18.01 8.39 -18.53
N THR A 22 17.49 7.71 -17.50
CA THR A 22 17.22 6.28 -17.55
C THR A 22 16.23 5.93 -18.66
N LEU A 23 15.13 6.67 -18.75
CA LEU A 23 14.12 6.48 -19.80
C LEU A 23 14.71 6.71 -21.20
N CYS A 24 15.48 7.78 -21.39
CA CYS A 24 16.07 8.09 -22.69
C CYS A 24 17.11 7.06 -23.14
N ASN A 25 17.89 6.51 -22.21
CA ASN A 25 18.86 5.45 -22.48
C ASN A 25 18.21 4.08 -22.80
N SER A 26 16.91 3.93 -22.54
CA SER A 26 16.14 2.74 -22.93
C SER A 26 15.63 2.78 -24.37
N GLN A 27 15.94 3.84 -25.12
CA GLN A 27 15.53 3.97 -26.53
C GLN A 27 16.25 2.96 -27.42
N GLU A 28 15.50 2.33 -28.32
CA GLU A 28 16.05 1.44 -29.32
C GLU A 28 16.85 2.21 -30.39
N LYS A 29 17.72 1.50 -31.11
CA LYS A 29 18.57 2.11 -32.15
C LYS A 29 17.79 2.76 -33.29
N ASP A 30 16.56 2.31 -33.55
CA ASP A 30 15.68 2.87 -34.57
C ASP A 30 14.88 4.09 -34.09
N GLY A 31 14.99 4.45 -32.81
CA GLY A 31 14.27 5.55 -32.19
C GLY A 31 12.98 5.15 -31.47
N SER A 32 12.55 3.89 -31.56
CA SER A 32 11.37 3.39 -30.85
C SER A 32 11.62 3.13 -29.36
N PHE A 33 10.54 2.91 -28.61
CA PHE A 33 10.59 2.48 -27.21
C PHE A 33 9.71 1.27 -26.95
N THR A 34 10.18 0.41 -26.05
CA THR A 34 9.31 -0.48 -25.27
C THR A 34 8.83 0.23 -24.00
N LEU A 35 7.74 -0.22 -23.38
CA LEU A 35 7.24 0.42 -22.17
C LEU A 35 8.18 0.14 -20.99
N HIS A 36 8.92 1.16 -20.58
CA HIS A 36 9.90 1.04 -19.49
C HIS A 36 9.21 0.82 -18.12
N LYS A 37 9.83 -0.01 -17.27
CA LYS A 37 9.29 -0.37 -15.94
C LYS A 37 9.00 0.86 -15.07
N GLN A 38 9.85 1.89 -15.10
CA GLN A 38 9.61 3.11 -14.31
C GLN A 38 8.31 3.83 -14.70
N ILE A 39 7.98 3.88 -16.01
CA ILE A 39 6.70 4.45 -16.46
C ILE A 39 5.55 3.54 -15.98
N SER A 40 5.71 2.22 -16.12
CA SER A 40 4.70 1.27 -15.68
C SER A 40 4.40 1.36 -14.19
N ASP A 41 5.43 1.38 -13.35
CA ASP A 41 5.31 1.46 -11.89
C ASP A 41 4.71 2.80 -11.44
N HIS A 42 5.08 3.90 -12.11
CA HIS A 42 4.55 5.23 -11.82
C HIS A 42 3.08 5.36 -12.23
N LEU A 43 2.71 4.89 -13.42
CA LEU A 43 1.33 4.95 -13.94
C LEU A 43 0.45 3.75 -13.53
N LYS A 44 0.95 2.86 -12.65
CA LYS A 44 0.24 1.65 -12.18
C LYS A 44 -0.25 0.75 -13.33
N ILE A 45 0.61 0.56 -14.33
CA ILE A 45 0.36 -0.32 -15.47
C ILE A 45 0.87 -1.73 -15.12
N ASN A 46 -0.06 -2.64 -14.84
CA ASN A 46 0.27 -4.02 -14.48
C ASN A 46 0.48 -4.95 -15.70
N SER A 47 0.03 -4.53 -16.89
CA SER A 47 0.14 -5.30 -18.12
C SER A 47 0.20 -4.36 -19.32
N ILE A 48 1.24 -4.54 -20.14
CA ILE A 48 1.46 -3.76 -21.36
C ILE A 48 0.34 -4.00 -22.38
N ASP A 49 -0.10 -5.25 -22.54
CA ASP A 49 -1.17 -5.61 -23.48
C ASP A 49 -2.49 -4.95 -23.08
N ASN A 50 -2.83 -4.98 -21.78
CA ASN A 50 -4.03 -4.30 -21.28
C ASN A 50 -3.95 -2.78 -21.41
N ALA A 51 -2.75 -2.21 -21.30
CA ALA A 51 -2.54 -0.77 -21.52
C ALA A 51 -2.71 -0.38 -22.99
N VAL A 52 -2.12 -1.14 -23.91
CA VAL A 52 -2.27 -0.95 -25.36
C VAL A 52 -3.73 -1.12 -25.78
N GLU A 53 -4.42 -2.14 -25.31
CA GLU A 53 -5.86 -2.33 -25.59
C GLU A 53 -6.73 -1.23 -24.97
N SER A 54 -6.29 -0.63 -23.86
CA SER A 54 -6.95 0.56 -23.30
C SER A 54 -6.71 1.82 -24.14
N LEU A 55 -5.50 2.02 -24.65
CA LEU A 55 -5.12 3.14 -25.53
C LEU A 55 -5.93 3.11 -26.83
N LYS A 56 -6.03 1.94 -27.46
CA LYS A 56 -6.79 1.73 -28.71
C LYS A 56 -8.28 2.09 -28.62
N ARG A 57 -8.86 2.15 -27.41
CA ARG A 57 -10.27 2.57 -27.20
C ARG A 57 -10.48 4.07 -27.39
N TYR A 58 -9.41 4.87 -27.34
CA TYR A 58 -9.48 6.33 -27.49
C TYR A 58 -9.37 6.81 -28.94
N VAL A 59 -9.18 5.90 -29.89
CA VAL A 59 -9.05 6.23 -31.32
C VAL A 59 -10.21 5.68 -32.12
N GLY A 60 -10.69 6.45 -33.08
CA GLY A 60 -11.62 6.06 -34.14
C GLY A 60 -10.93 5.40 -35.33
N SER A 61 -9.66 5.70 -35.59
CA SER A 61 -8.91 5.10 -36.70
C SER A 61 -8.77 3.57 -36.57
N LEU A 62 -9.31 2.84 -37.55
CA LEU A 62 -9.14 1.39 -37.65
C LEU A 62 -7.67 1.00 -37.85
N TYR A 63 -6.90 1.86 -38.51
CA TYR A 63 -5.47 1.64 -38.69
C TYR A 63 -4.75 1.63 -37.34
N LEU A 64 -4.92 2.67 -36.51
CA LEU A 64 -4.28 2.75 -35.19
C LEU A 64 -4.69 1.59 -34.28
N ARG A 65 -5.94 1.12 -34.36
CA ARG A 65 -6.40 -0.06 -33.61
C ARG A 65 -5.69 -1.35 -34.02
N SER A 66 -5.27 -1.44 -35.28
CA SER A 66 -4.51 -2.59 -35.82
C SER A 66 -3.01 -2.51 -35.59
N CYS A 67 -2.48 -1.35 -35.20
CA CYS A 67 -1.06 -1.18 -34.94
C CYS A 67 -0.58 -2.01 -33.75
N ASP A 68 0.70 -2.38 -33.80
CA ASP A 68 1.40 -3.17 -32.81
C ASP A 68 1.79 -2.34 -31.57
N SER A 69 2.18 -3.04 -30.52
CA SER A 69 2.53 -2.43 -29.22
C SER A 69 3.67 -1.40 -29.30
N PRO A 70 4.74 -1.56 -30.09
CA PRO A 70 5.83 -0.59 -30.20
C PRO A 70 5.37 0.83 -30.58
N LEU A 71 4.40 0.98 -31.50
CA LEU A 71 3.87 2.30 -31.85
C LEU A 71 3.24 2.99 -30.63
N TRP A 72 2.38 2.27 -29.92
CA TRP A 72 1.72 2.76 -28.71
C TRP A 72 2.68 3.04 -27.57
N CYS A 73 3.68 2.17 -27.36
CA CYS A 73 4.71 2.32 -26.33
C CYS A 73 5.60 3.53 -26.59
N THR A 74 5.98 3.75 -27.84
CA THR A 74 6.78 4.91 -28.25
C THR A 74 5.99 6.20 -28.03
N ALA A 75 4.74 6.27 -28.50
CA ALA A 75 3.90 7.45 -28.36
C ALA A 75 3.57 7.79 -26.89
N ILE A 76 3.25 6.79 -26.05
CA ILE A 76 2.99 7.05 -24.63
C ILE A 76 4.26 7.46 -23.88
N THR A 77 5.44 6.94 -24.26
CA THR A 77 6.72 7.34 -23.68
C THR A 77 7.06 8.80 -24.00
N VAL A 78 6.90 9.21 -25.26
CA VAL A 78 7.06 10.63 -25.66
C VAL A 78 6.07 11.52 -24.91
N THR A 79 4.80 11.12 -24.83
CA THR A 79 3.76 11.88 -24.11
C THR A 79 4.10 12.01 -22.62
N TYR A 80 4.56 10.92 -22.00
CA TYR A 80 4.98 10.90 -20.60
C TYR A 80 6.17 11.82 -20.35
N LEU A 81 7.25 11.72 -21.14
CA LEU A 81 8.45 12.57 -20.99
C LEU A 81 8.08 14.06 -21.07
N LYS A 82 7.30 14.44 -22.08
CA LYS A 82 6.87 15.84 -22.28
C LYS A 82 5.96 16.37 -21.17
N THR A 83 5.11 15.50 -20.60
CA THR A 83 4.07 15.93 -19.64
C THR A 83 4.54 15.85 -18.19
N VAL A 84 5.28 14.80 -17.85
CA VAL A 84 5.66 14.46 -16.48
C VAL A 84 7.04 14.98 -16.12
N LEU A 85 7.93 15.17 -17.10
CA LEU A 85 9.28 15.67 -16.91
C LEU A 85 9.52 17.00 -17.64
N PRO A 86 8.63 18.02 -17.51
CA PRO A 86 8.75 19.26 -18.29
C PRO A 86 10.06 20.01 -18.01
N ASP A 87 10.59 19.91 -16.78
CA ASP A 87 11.81 20.60 -16.37
C ASP A 87 13.10 19.89 -16.86
N CYS A 88 12.98 18.65 -17.35
CA CYS A 88 14.09 17.85 -17.84
C CYS A 88 14.23 17.90 -19.38
N GLU A 89 13.71 18.94 -20.05
CA GLU A 89 13.67 19.03 -21.52
C GLU A 89 15.03 18.76 -22.17
N LYS A 90 16.11 19.28 -21.60
CA LYS A 90 17.47 19.09 -22.12
C LYS A 90 17.88 17.62 -22.21
N GLU A 91 17.38 16.79 -21.30
CA GLU A 91 17.68 15.36 -21.25
C GLU A 91 16.85 14.59 -22.27
N TRP A 92 15.53 14.83 -22.32
CA TRP A 92 14.62 14.00 -23.12
C TRP A 92 14.42 14.45 -24.56
N LYS A 93 14.71 15.72 -24.88
CA LYS A 93 14.43 16.29 -26.21
C LYS A 93 15.07 15.52 -27.37
N PRO A 94 16.38 15.18 -27.35
CA PRO A 94 16.99 14.45 -28.46
C PRO A 94 16.38 13.05 -28.66
N ALA A 95 15.97 12.39 -27.57
CA ALA A 95 15.32 11.08 -27.64
C ALA A 95 13.90 11.20 -28.20
N CYS A 96 13.13 12.20 -27.75
CA CYS A 96 11.79 12.45 -28.27
C CYS A 96 11.81 12.83 -29.75
N GLU A 97 12.75 13.66 -30.23
CA GLU A 97 12.85 14.03 -31.65
C GLU A 97 13.09 12.81 -32.56
N ARG A 98 13.93 11.86 -32.13
CA ARG A 98 14.13 10.59 -32.84
C ARG A 98 12.87 9.72 -32.83
N ALA A 99 12.20 9.62 -31.69
CA ALA A 99 10.97 8.85 -31.55
C ALA A 99 9.82 9.45 -32.39
N GLU A 100 9.70 10.76 -32.44
CA GLU A 100 8.73 11.48 -33.27
C GLU A 100 9.01 11.26 -34.76
N THR A 101 10.28 11.31 -35.17
CA THR A 101 10.67 10.96 -36.54
C THR A 101 10.27 9.53 -36.89
N TRP A 102 10.50 8.57 -35.98
CA TRP A 102 10.09 7.18 -36.15
C TRP A 102 8.56 7.03 -36.21
N ILE A 103 7.81 7.70 -35.33
CA ILE A 103 6.33 7.69 -35.32
C ILE A 103 5.79 8.26 -36.63
N CYS A 104 6.32 9.38 -37.10
CA CYS A 104 5.92 10.03 -38.35
C CYS A 104 6.10 9.08 -39.56
N GLN A 105 7.16 8.26 -39.57
CA GLN A 105 7.37 7.24 -40.60
C GLN A 105 6.41 6.05 -40.50
N LYS A 106 5.86 5.77 -39.30
CA LYS A 106 4.92 4.67 -39.08
C LYS A 106 3.48 5.10 -39.36
N CYS A 107 3.09 6.31 -38.99
CA CYS A 107 1.76 6.85 -39.24
C CYS A 107 1.50 7.06 -40.74
N LYS A 108 0.23 6.91 -41.17
CA LYS A 108 -0.15 7.07 -42.59
C LYS A 108 -0.39 8.53 -42.97
N SER A 109 -0.77 9.35 -42.00
CA SER A 109 -1.05 10.77 -42.16
C SER A 109 -0.80 11.53 -40.85
N PRO A 110 -0.64 12.87 -40.92
CA PRO A 110 -0.56 13.73 -39.74
C PRO A 110 -1.80 13.64 -38.84
N GLU A 111 -2.98 13.35 -39.39
CA GLU A 111 -4.22 13.20 -38.63
C GLU A 111 -4.17 11.97 -37.71
N GLU A 112 -3.63 10.84 -38.17
CA GLU A 112 -3.47 9.66 -37.31
C GLU A 112 -2.39 9.87 -36.26
N GLU A 113 -1.31 10.60 -36.57
CA GLU A 113 -0.29 10.95 -35.58
C GLU A 113 -0.88 11.83 -34.48
N LYS A 114 -1.68 12.84 -34.86
CA LYS A 114 -2.40 13.69 -33.89
C LYS A 114 -3.38 12.90 -33.03
N GLU A 115 -4.13 11.99 -33.64
CA GLU A 115 -5.08 11.12 -32.93
C GLU A 115 -4.37 10.17 -31.95
N LEU A 116 -3.22 9.60 -32.36
CA LEU A 116 -2.37 8.76 -31.52
C LEU A 116 -1.91 9.50 -30.26
N TYR A 117 -1.36 10.71 -30.39
CA TYR A 117 -0.95 11.50 -29.23
C TYR A 117 -2.13 11.95 -28.35
N ALA A 118 -3.28 12.27 -28.96
CA ALA A 118 -4.48 12.61 -28.19
C ALA A 118 -4.99 11.41 -27.36
N ALA A 119 -4.87 10.18 -27.88
CA ALA A 119 -5.18 8.97 -27.13
C ALA A 119 -4.19 8.72 -25.99
N CYS A 120 -2.89 8.94 -26.21
CA CYS A 120 -1.86 8.84 -25.18
C CYS A 120 -2.07 9.86 -24.05
N ASP A 121 -2.41 11.11 -24.38
CA ASP A 121 -2.72 12.16 -23.41
C ASP A 121 -3.98 11.81 -22.59
N GLN A 122 -5.07 11.34 -23.21
CA GLN A 122 -6.25 10.87 -22.48
C GLN A 122 -5.96 9.68 -21.56
N PHE A 123 -5.17 8.73 -22.03
CA PHE A 123 -4.76 7.59 -21.23
C PHE A 123 -3.88 8.01 -20.05
N LEU A 124 -2.93 8.94 -20.27
CA LEU A 124 -2.07 9.49 -19.23
C LEU A 124 -2.91 10.19 -18.16
N ILE A 125 -3.90 11.00 -18.54
CA ILE A 125 -4.84 11.60 -17.58
C ILE A 125 -5.63 10.52 -16.83
N LYS A 126 -6.15 9.50 -17.53
CA LYS A 126 -6.89 8.40 -16.86
C LYS A 126 -6.04 7.68 -15.82
N GLN A 127 -4.78 7.35 -16.12
CA GLN A 127 -3.89 6.71 -15.15
C GLN A 127 -3.47 7.69 -14.06
N GLY A 128 -3.20 8.94 -14.41
CA GLY A 128 -2.86 9.99 -13.46
C GLY A 128 -3.97 10.29 -12.45
N ILE A 129 -5.25 10.15 -12.83
CA ILE A 129 -6.38 10.20 -11.89
C ILE A 129 -6.28 9.07 -10.86
N LYS A 130 -5.89 7.85 -11.27
CA LYS A 130 -5.71 6.74 -10.32
C LYS A 130 -4.57 7.03 -9.36
N VAL A 131 -3.42 7.48 -9.88
CA VAL A 131 -2.25 7.86 -9.05
C VAL A 131 -2.63 8.95 -8.05
N LEU A 132 -3.30 10.02 -8.51
CA LEU A 132 -3.76 11.11 -7.66
C LEU A 132 -4.74 10.63 -6.59
N ASN A 133 -5.70 9.77 -6.95
CA ASN A 133 -6.66 9.21 -6.00
C ASN A 133 -5.99 8.32 -4.95
N GLU A 134 -4.96 7.55 -5.35
CA GLU A 134 -4.15 6.76 -4.41
C GLU A 134 -3.36 7.67 -3.46
N LYS A 135 -2.70 8.72 -3.95
CA LYS A 135 -1.98 9.70 -3.12
C LYS A 135 -2.91 10.40 -2.12
N ASN A 136 -4.11 10.76 -2.57
CA ASN A 136 -5.11 11.44 -1.73
C ASN A 136 -5.98 10.49 -0.92
N ARG A 137 -5.79 9.18 -1.03
CA ARG A 137 -6.60 8.19 -0.32
C ARG A 137 -6.35 8.32 1.18
N GLN A 138 -7.41 8.64 1.91
CA GLN A 138 -7.36 8.52 3.36
C GLN A 138 -7.61 7.06 3.76
N PRO A 139 -6.78 6.49 4.65
CA PRO A 139 -7.09 5.24 5.33
C PRO A 139 -8.51 5.28 5.89
N ARG A 140 -9.31 4.23 5.64
CA ARG A 140 -10.69 4.16 6.16
C ARG A 140 -10.87 2.93 7.01
N LEU A 141 -11.34 3.15 8.23
CA LEU A 141 -11.75 2.10 9.16
C LEU A 141 -13.22 2.28 9.48
N SER A 142 -14.01 1.23 9.25
CA SER A 142 -15.41 1.18 9.67
C SER A 142 -15.61 0.09 10.71
N LYS A 143 -16.46 0.38 11.71
CA LYS A 143 -16.79 -0.53 12.80
C LYS A 143 -18.21 -1.04 12.61
N ARG A 144 -18.38 -2.33 12.34
CA ARG A 144 -19.69 -2.98 12.29
C ARG A 144 -20.00 -3.60 13.62
N ARG A 145 -21.21 -3.39 14.14
CA ARG A 145 -21.65 -3.98 15.40
C ARG A 145 -22.70 -5.06 15.13
N SER A 146 -22.49 -6.24 15.66
CA SER A 146 -23.42 -7.37 15.55
C SER A 146 -23.83 -7.84 16.93
N VAL A 147 -25.09 -8.28 17.05
CA VAL A 147 -25.64 -8.90 18.25
C VAL A 147 -25.79 -10.40 17.98
N VAL A 148 -25.30 -11.23 18.88
CA VAL A 148 -25.50 -12.69 18.79
C VAL A 148 -26.94 -12.98 19.23
N LYS A 149 -27.73 -13.64 18.38
CA LYS A 149 -29.16 -13.86 18.60
C LYS A 149 -29.38 -14.69 19.87
N GLY A 150 -29.99 -14.09 20.90
CA GLY A 150 -30.25 -14.72 22.20
C GLY A 150 -29.34 -14.24 23.34
N GLU A 151 -28.34 -13.42 23.06
CA GLU A 151 -27.41 -12.87 24.06
C GLU A 151 -27.31 -11.33 23.96
N THR A 152 -27.02 -10.66 25.08
CA THR A 152 -26.75 -9.19 25.13
C THR A 152 -25.35 -8.82 24.65
N ILE A 153 -24.58 -9.78 24.12
CA ILE A 153 -23.19 -9.59 23.70
C ILE A 153 -23.14 -8.83 22.36
N GLN A 154 -22.59 -7.62 22.39
CA GLN A 154 -22.23 -6.85 21.20
C GLN A 154 -20.80 -7.17 20.78
N VAL A 155 -20.62 -7.49 19.50
CA VAL A 155 -19.31 -7.76 18.88
C VAL A 155 -19.04 -6.72 17.80
N ILE A 156 -17.83 -6.17 17.82
CA ILE A 156 -17.32 -5.26 16.81
C ILE A 156 -16.56 -6.07 15.77
N THR A 157 -16.74 -5.72 14.50
CA THR A 157 -15.89 -6.18 13.40
C THR A 157 -15.34 -4.97 12.67
N LEU A 158 -14.01 -4.92 12.55
CA LEU A 158 -13.33 -3.90 11.78
C LEU A 158 -13.37 -4.24 10.30
N VAL A 159 -13.79 -3.26 9.49
CA VAL A 159 -13.81 -3.38 8.04
C VAL A 159 -12.94 -2.27 7.46
N ALA A 160 -11.85 -2.70 6.82
CA ALA A 160 -10.90 -1.90 6.08
C ALA A 160 -10.52 -2.65 4.80
N ASP A 161 -10.17 -1.90 3.76
CA ASP A 161 -9.61 -2.45 2.53
C ASP A 161 -8.15 -2.88 2.70
N ASP A 162 -7.65 -3.68 1.75
CA ASP A 162 -6.32 -4.27 1.84
C ASP A 162 -5.21 -3.23 1.77
N GLU A 163 -5.41 -2.13 1.03
CA GLU A 163 -4.44 -1.03 1.01
C GLU A 163 -4.33 -0.33 2.37
N THR A 164 -5.46 -0.11 3.05
CA THR A 164 -5.50 0.46 4.41
C THR A 164 -4.83 -0.48 5.41
N ARG A 165 -5.11 -1.78 5.35
CA ARG A 165 -4.42 -2.78 6.19
C ARG A 165 -2.92 -2.75 5.98
N LYS A 166 -2.50 -2.79 4.72
CA LYS A 166 -1.08 -2.72 4.35
C LYS A 166 -0.42 -1.45 4.88
N ALA A 167 -1.04 -0.29 4.66
CA ALA A 167 -0.49 0.99 5.12
C ALA A 167 -0.32 1.05 6.65
N VAL A 168 -1.26 0.51 7.42
CA VAL A 168 -1.17 0.43 8.88
C VAL A 168 -0.04 -0.50 9.32
N TYR A 169 0.07 -1.70 8.72
CA TYR A 169 1.12 -2.64 9.09
C TYR A 169 2.51 -2.16 8.68
N ASP A 170 2.65 -1.56 7.50
CA ASP A 170 3.92 -0.97 7.06
C ASP A 170 4.35 0.18 7.98
N PHE A 171 3.40 1.01 8.42
CA PHE A 171 3.65 2.04 9.43
C PHE A 171 4.13 1.47 10.77
N LEU A 172 3.47 0.44 11.30
CA LEU A 172 3.89 -0.23 12.55
C LEU A 172 5.29 -0.88 12.40
N ARG A 173 5.55 -1.56 11.28
CA ARG A 173 6.84 -2.20 11.00
C ARG A 173 7.97 -1.19 10.85
N SER A 174 7.69 0.01 10.32
CA SER A 174 8.71 1.05 10.13
C SER A 174 9.26 1.60 11.46
N GLN A 175 8.50 1.48 12.54
CA GLN A 175 8.89 1.87 13.89
C GLN A 175 9.62 0.76 14.66
N ALA A 176 9.67 -0.47 14.12
CA ALA A 176 10.34 -1.58 14.77
C ALA A 176 11.86 -1.57 14.54
N SER A 177 12.62 -1.72 15.63
CA SER A 177 14.08 -1.85 15.61
C SER A 177 14.55 -3.32 15.76
N PRO A 178 15.81 -3.65 15.38
CA PRO A 178 16.37 -4.99 15.55
C PRO A 178 16.48 -5.46 17.02
N ASP A 179 16.49 -4.55 17.99
CA ASP A 179 16.58 -4.93 19.40
C ASP A 179 15.23 -5.32 20.02
N HIS A 180 14.12 -4.90 19.40
CA HIS A 180 12.77 -5.25 19.87
C HIS A 180 12.56 -6.75 20.10
N PRO A 181 12.85 -7.67 19.14
CA PRO A 181 12.65 -9.10 19.37
C PRO A 181 13.45 -9.59 20.58
N ARG A 182 14.72 -9.16 20.73
CA ARG A 182 15.60 -9.56 21.83
C ARG A 182 15.07 -9.13 23.18
N THR A 183 14.59 -7.89 23.27
CA THR A 183 13.96 -7.40 24.50
C THR A 183 12.71 -8.21 24.84
N LEU A 184 11.83 -8.43 23.87
CA LEU A 184 10.56 -9.14 24.11
C LEU A 184 10.76 -10.60 24.52
N ILE A 185 11.69 -11.34 23.90
CA ILE A 185 11.91 -12.74 24.27
C ILE A 185 12.45 -12.90 25.71
N THR A 186 13.14 -11.88 26.25
CA THR A 186 13.63 -11.94 27.64
C THR A 186 12.52 -11.82 28.69
N SER A 187 11.33 -11.36 28.30
CA SER A 187 10.17 -11.33 29.20
C SER A 187 9.30 -12.59 29.12
N GLN A 188 9.68 -13.61 28.34
CA GLN A 188 8.93 -14.86 28.29
C GLN A 188 9.05 -15.61 29.62
N GLU A 189 7.92 -16.06 30.15
CA GLU A 189 7.86 -16.86 31.36
C GLU A 189 8.32 -18.31 31.11
N ASN A 190 8.59 -19.06 32.18
CA ASN A 190 9.14 -20.42 32.07
C ASN A 190 8.18 -21.40 31.40
N ASP A 191 6.88 -21.23 31.61
CA ASP A 191 5.80 -21.98 30.97
C ASP A 191 5.55 -21.57 29.51
N GLY A 192 6.10 -20.44 29.07
CA GLY A 192 6.03 -19.94 27.71
C GLY A 192 5.06 -18.79 27.50
N SER A 193 4.29 -18.38 28.51
CA SER A 193 3.45 -17.17 28.43
C SER A 193 4.27 -15.88 28.38
N PHE A 194 3.58 -14.80 28.00
CA PHE A 194 4.14 -13.46 28.03
C PHE A 194 3.26 -12.53 28.89
N PRO A 195 3.88 -11.72 29.78
CA PRO A 195 3.23 -10.52 30.29
C PRO A 195 3.13 -9.47 29.17
N LEU A 196 2.25 -8.47 29.34
CA LEU A 196 2.24 -7.33 28.43
C LEU A 196 3.52 -6.51 28.64
N HIS A 197 4.41 -6.52 27.65
CA HIS A 197 5.70 -5.84 27.74
C HIS A 197 5.58 -4.33 27.48
N ALA A 198 6.29 -3.51 28.25
CA ALA A 198 6.26 -2.03 28.16
C ALA A 198 6.57 -1.53 26.74
N LEU A 199 7.55 -2.14 26.06
CA LEU A 199 7.87 -1.86 24.65
C LEU A 199 6.65 -1.93 23.73
N ILE A 200 5.80 -2.94 23.87
CA ILE A 200 4.57 -3.07 23.06
C ILE A 200 3.58 -1.97 23.46
N SER A 201 3.41 -1.74 24.75
CA SER A 201 2.51 -0.69 25.25
C SER A 201 2.92 0.72 24.80
N GLU A 202 4.21 1.03 24.83
CA GLU A 202 4.76 2.32 24.39
C GLU A 202 4.64 2.48 22.87
N HIS A 203 5.05 1.47 22.10
CA HIS A 203 4.95 1.52 20.65
C HIS A 203 3.50 1.70 20.17
N LEU A 204 2.56 1.01 20.81
CA LEU A 204 1.14 1.03 20.42
C LEU A 204 0.30 2.06 21.21
N GLN A 205 0.92 2.83 22.11
CA GLN A 205 0.26 3.78 23.02
C GLN A 205 -0.95 3.18 23.76
N ILE A 206 -0.81 1.94 24.26
CA ILE A 206 -1.88 1.24 24.97
C ILE A 206 -2.08 1.90 26.35
N PRO A 207 -3.28 2.40 26.67
CA PRO A 207 -3.56 3.02 27.96
C PRO A 207 -3.73 1.95 29.05
N GLY A 208 -2.63 1.49 29.64
CA GLY A 208 -2.62 0.58 30.79
C GLY A 208 -1.76 -0.67 30.61
N VAL A 209 -1.80 -1.53 31.62
CA VAL A 209 -0.97 -2.76 31.71
C VAL A 209 -1.68 -4.02 31.20
N TYR A 210 -2.85 -3.88 30.57
CA TYR A 210 -3.66 -5.02 30.13
C TYR A 210 -4.39 -4.75 28.81
N VAL A 211 -4.30 -5.71 27.88
CA VAL A 211 -4.95 -5.61 26.55
C VAL A 211 -6.27 -6.36 26.43
N GLY A 212 -6.57 -7.32 27.32
CA GLY A 212 -7.68 -8.24 27.09
C GLY A 212 -9.07 -7.57 27.18
N GLU A 213 -9.30 -6.61 28.10
CA GLU A 213 -10.58 -5.89 28.17
C GLU A 213 -10.90 -5.16 26.86
N PRO A 214 -9.98 -4.33 26.30
CA PRO A 214 -10.17 -3.76 24.96
C PRO A 214 -10.38 -4.80 23.85
N ILE A 215 -9.70 -5.94 23.88
CA ILE A 215 -9.78 -6.98 22.83
C ILE A 215 -11.13 -7.71 22.87
N LYS A 216 -11.71 -7.96 24.06
CA LYS A 216 -12.95 -8.74 24.25
C LYS A 216 -14.13 -8.23 23.43
N ARG A 217 -14.15 -6.96 23.01
CA ARG A 217 -15.17 -6.40 22.11
C ARG A 217 -15.18 -7.01 20.70
N TYR A 218 -14.10 -7.69 20.30
CA TYR A 218 -13.96 -8.38 19.02
C TYR A 218 -14.34 -9.86 19.07
N VAL A 219 -14.71 -10.36 20.26
CA VAL A 219 -14.97 -11.79 20.50
C VAL A 219 -16.43 -12.04 20.84
N ARG A 220 -16.98 -13.09 20.24
CA ARG A 220 -18.33 -13.62 20.45
C ARG A 220 -18.35 -14.63 21.59
N SER A 221 -17.36 -15.51 21.65
CA SER A 221 -17.32 -16.59 22.63
C SER A 221 -17.30 -16.08 24.09
N PRO A 222 -18.29 -16.46 24.92
CA PRO A 222 -18.27 -16.21 26.35
C PRO A 222 -17.07 -16.89 27.04
N THR A 223 -16.65 -18.06 26.55
CA THR A 223 -15.50 -18.82 27.06
C THR A 223 -14.23 -17.98 26.97
N LEU A 224 -13.95 -17.42 25.78
CA LEU A 224 -12.78 -16.55 25.59
C LEU A 224 -12.84 -15.30 26.47
N ARG A 225 -14.03 -14.69 26.62
CA ARG A 225 -14.22 -13.52 27.50
C ARG A 225 -13.92 -13.81 28.97
N GLY A 226 -14.03 -15.07 29.38
CA GLY A 226 -13.67 -15.57 30.71
C GLY A 226 -12.20 -15.98 30.87
N CYS A 227 -11.40 -15.98 29.80
CA CYS A 227 -9.98 -16.33 29.90
C CYS A 227 -9.17 -15.32 30.72
N ASP A 228 -8.12 -15.83 31.36
CA ASP A 228 -7.18 -15.05 32.14
C ASP A 228 -6.42 -14.03 31.32
N ALA A 229 -5.91 -13.00 32.01
CA ALA A 229 -5.19 -11.91 31.37
C ALA A 229 -3.92 -12.39 30.64
N SER A 230 -3.26 -13.44 31.15
CA SER A 230 -2.07 -14.05 30.55
C SER A 230 -2.36 -14.62 29.16
N VAL A 231 -3.56 -15.20 28.93
CA VAL A 231 -3.98 -15.71 27.61
C VAL A 231 -4.03 -14.56 26.60
N TRP A 232 -4.68 -13.45 26.97
CA TRP A 232 -4.79 -12.27 26.11
C TRP A 232 -3.43 -11.62 25.84
N ASN A 233 -2.59 -11.45 26.87
CA ASN A 233 -1.27 -10.85 26.72
C ASN A 233 -0.37 -11.72 25.83
N THR A 234 -0.40 -13.03 26.02
CA THR A 234 0.40 -13.98 25.23
C THR A 234 -0.05 -14.01 23.77
N ALA A 235 -1.35 -14.15 23.51
CA ALA A 235 -1.88 -14.15 22.14
C ALA A 235 -1.63 -12.81 21.42
N PHE A 236 -1.75 -11.69 22.14
CA PHE A 236 -1.46 -10.37 21.58
C PHE A 236 0.04 -10.19 21.26
N THR A 237 0.92 -10.70 22.12
CA THR A 237 2.38 -10.68 21.89
C THR A 237 2.77 -11.53 20.68
N ILE A 238 2.17 -12.72 20.51
CA ILE A 238 2.35 -13.54 19.30
C ILE A 238 1.88 -12.79 18.04
N THR A 239 0.73 -12.13 18.13
CA THR A 239 0.18 -11.33 17.02
C THR A 239 1.14 -10.18 16.65
N TYR A 240 1.69 -9.50 17.65
CA TYR A 240 2.67 -8.45 17.46
C TYR A 240 3.97 -8.96 16.80
N PHE A 241 4.52 -10.09 17.25
CA PHE A 241 5.67 -10.73 16.59
C PHE A 241 5.38 -10.98 15.10
N THR A 242 4.25 -11.60 14.82
CA THR A 242 3.88 -12.07 13.47
C THR A 242 3.64 -10.90 12.50
N ILE A 243 3.10 -9.78 12.97
CA ILE A 243 2.72 -8.67 12.08
C ILE A 243 3.79 -7.56 12.07
N VAL A 244 4.26 -7.14 13.24
CA VAL A 244 5.12 -5.96 13.40
C VAL A 244 6.61 -6.33 13.29
N LEU A 245 6.99 -7.52 13.77
CA LEU A 245 8.37 -7.99 13.78
C LEU A 245 8.65 -9.07 12.73
N ASP A 246 7.81 -9.18 11.71
CA ASP A 246 7.89 -10.17 10.62
C ASP A 246 9.30 -10.27 10.01
N LYS A 247 9.94 -9.12 9.74
CA LYS A 247 11.33 -9.06 9.21
C LYS A 247 12.40 -9.69 10.11
N TYR A 248 12.09 -9.95 11.38
CA TYR A 248 12.98 -10.51 12.38
C TYR A 248 12.58 -11.92 12.83
N GLU A 249 11.74 -12.63 12.04
CA GLU A 249 11.23 -13.97 12.39
C GLU A 249 12.27 -14.92 12.99
N PRO A 250 13.49 -15.08 12.41
CA PRO A 250 14.48 -16.00 12.96
C PRO A 250 14.90 -15.71 14.41
N GLU A 251 14.77 -14.47 14.89
CA GLU A 251 15.16 -14.06 16.24
C GLU A 251 14.11 -14.41 17.30
N TRP A 252 12.82 -14.51 16.93
CA TRP A 252 11.72 -14.74 17.88
C TRP A 252 10.95 -16.04 17.64
N GLN A 253 11.25 -16.79 16.58
CA GLN A 253 10.48 -17.98 16.18
C GLN A 253 10.34 -19.03 17.30
N SER A 254 11.43 -19.34 18.01
CA SER A 254 11.43 -20.34 19.10
C SER A 254 10.55 -19.90 20.28
N ALA A 255 10.61 -18.63 20.66
CA ALA A 255 9.79 -18.06 21.72
C ALA A 255 8.30 -18.07 21.32
N ARG A 256 7.99 -17.70 20.06
CA ARG A 256 6.62 -17.75 19.51
C ARG A 256 6.06 -19.17 19.48
N GLN A 257 6.86 -20.18 19.15
CA GLN A 257 6.42 -21.59 19.18
C GLN A 257 6.04 -22.04 20.59
N ARG A 258 6.86 -21.73 21.60
CA ARG A 258 6.55 -22.03 23.02
C ARG A 258 5.26 -21.34 23.48
N ALA A 259 5.11 -20.06 23.16
CA ALA A 259 3.92 -19.30 23.52
C ALA A 259 2.66 -19.82 22.80
N SER A 260 2.79 -20.22 21.53
CA SER A 260 1.67 -20.81 20.77
C SER A 260 1.25 -22.15 21.39
N ALA A 261 2.20 -23.01 21.74
CA ALA A 261 1.92 -24.28 22.42
C ALA A 261 1.20 -24.06 23.77
N TRP A 262 1.68 -23.09 24.56
CA TRP A 262 1.03 -22.72 25.82
C TRP A 262 -0.40 -22.19 25.59
N VAL A 263 -0.64 -21.31 24.61
CA VAL A 263 -2.01 -20.81 24.29
C VAL A 263 -2.92 -21.95 23.86
N SER A 264 -2.45 -22.87 23.02
CA SER A 264 -3.25 -24.03 22.59
C SER A 264 -3.62 -24.94 23.76
N GLU A 265 -2.75 -25.10 24.77
CA GLU A 265 -3.06 -25.83 26.01
C GLU A 265 -4.13 -25.12 26.85
N GLN A 266 -4.08 -23.78 26.94
CA GLN A 266 -5.07 -22.99 27.68
C GLN A 266 -6.46 -22.98 27.02
N ILE A 267 -6.51 -22.92 25.68
CA ILE A 267 -7.76 -22.81 24.93
C ILE A 267 -8.36 -24.18 24.63
N ASN A 268 -7.53 -25.15 24.24
CA ASN A 268 -7.91 -26.52 23.88
C ASN A 268 -9.09 -26.62 22.89
N ASP A 269 -9.23 -25.62 22.01
CA ASP A 269 -10.26 -25.51 20.98
C ASP A 269 -9.71 -24.68 19.79
N PRO A 270 -9.49 -25.29 18.62
CA PRO A 270 -8.91 -24.59 17.46
C PRO A 270 -9.77 -23.42 16.92
N GLU A 271 -11.10 -23.50 17.03
CA GLU A 271 -11.98 -22.42 16.55
C GLU A 271 -11.96 -21.22 17.51
N LEU A 272 -11.90 -21.49 18.83
CA LEU A 272 -11.68 -20.42 19.81
C LEU A 272 -10.28 -19.80 19.69
N GLU A 273 -9.26 -20.60 19.39
CA GLU A 273 -7.90 -20.09 19.16
C GLU A 273 -7.85 -19.16 17.93
N LYS A 274 -8.52 -19.54 16.84
CA LYS A 274 -8.66 -18.70 15.65
C LYS A 274 -9.41 -17.40 15.95
N GLU A 275 -10.49 -17.45 16.72
CA GLU A 275 -11.22 -16.25 17.15
C GLU A 275 -10.36 -15.33 18.02
N LEU A 276 -9.58 -15.90 18.95
CA LEU A 276 -8.64 -15.19 19.82
C LEU A 276 -7.61 -14.40 18.99
N PHE A 277 -6.92 -15.06 18.05
CA PHE A 277 -5.92 -14.38 17.22
C PHE A 277 -6.55 -13.36 16.27
N SER A 278 -7.74 -13.64 15.72
CA SER A 278 -8.47 -12.66 14.90
C SER A 278 -8.85 -11.41 15.70
N ALA A 279 -9.21 -11.56 16.98
CA ALA A 279 -9.50 -10.44 17.86
C ALA A 279 -8.24 -9.62 18.22
N CYS A 280 -7.13 -10.31 18.50
CA CYS A 280 -5.83 -9.65 18.73
C CYS A 280 -5.38 -8.86 17.49
N GLU A 281 -5.50 -9.42 16.29
CA GLU A 281 -5.16 -8.74 15.03
C GLU A 281 -6.05 -7.52 14.79
N GLN A 282 -7.36 -7.62 15.03
CA GLN A 282 -8.27 -6.48 14.92
C GLN A 282 -7.89 -5.35 15.89
N TYR A 283 -7.58 -5.68 17.13
CA TYR A 283 -7.16 -4.67 18.10
C TYR A 283 -5.82 -4.03 17.74
N LEU A 284 -4.82 -4.83 17.31
CA LEU A 284 -3.53 -4.31 16.82
C LEU A 284 -3.74 -3.36 15.63
N PHE A 285 -4.59 -3.75 14.68
CA PHE A 285 -4.90 -2.94 13.51
C PHE A 285 -5.58 -1.62 13.87
N GLU A 286 -6.52 -1.63 14.82
CA GLU A 286 -7.16 -0.41 15.32
C GLU A 286 -6.16 0.55 15.96
N LEU A 287 -5.28 0.04 16.83
CA LEU A 287 -4.23 0.85 17.47
C LEU A 287 -3.29 1.46 16.42
N GLY A 288 -2.83 0.64 15.47
CA GLY A 288 -1.98 1.13 14.38
C GLY A 288 -2.68 2.14 13.47
N PHE A 289 -3.98 1.99 13.24
CA PHE A 289 -4.78 2.93 12.45
C PHE A 289 -4.91 4.28 13.15
N ASP A 290 -5.21 4.29 14.45
CA ASP A 290 -5.33 5.51 15.24
C ASP A 290 -3.98 6.27 15.29
N LEU A 291 -2.87 5.54 15.48
CA LEU A 291 -1.52 6.11 15.45
C LEU A 291 -1.17 6.72 14.08
N LEU A 292 -1.43 5.99 13.00
CA LEU A 292 -1.14 6.46 11.63
C LEU A 292 -1.89 7.77 11.31
N ASN A 293 -3.14 7.90 11.76
CA ASN A 293 -3.93 9.11 11.54
C ASN A 293 -3.45 10.28 12.38
N ASN A 294 -3.11 10.06 13.66
CA ASN A 294 -2.57 11.10 14.53
C ASN A 294 -1.25 11.68 13.99
N THR A 295 -0.37 10.85 13.41
CA THR A 295 0.85 11.32 12.75
C THR A 295 0.54 12.21 11.52
N LYS A 296 -0.45 11.84 10.71
CA LYS A 296 -0.86 12.61 9.51
C LYS A 296 -1.52 13.94 9.84
N GLU A 297 -2.25 14.03 10.95
CA GLU A 297 -2.83 15.29 11.42
C GLU A 297 -1.75 16.25 11.91
N THR A 298 -0.75 15.73 12.60
CA THR A 298 0.39 16.52 13.10
C THR A 298 1.18 17.13 11.94
N THR A 299 1.50 16.37 10.89
CA THR A 299 2.24 16.89 9.73
C THR A 299 1.45 17.94 8.95
N ARG A 300 0.13 17.79 8.80
CA ARG A 300 -0.72 18.79 8.13
C ARG A 300 -0.82 20.12 8.88
N SER A 301 -0.66 20.12 10.20
CA SER A 301 -0.75 21.34 11.02
C SER A 301 0.49 22.23 10.93
N VAL A 302 1.64 21.67 10.53
CA VAL A 302 2.92 22.39 10.43
C VAL A 302 3.05 23.14 9.09
N ASP A 303 2.28 22.75 8.07
CA ASP A 303 2.31 23.36 6.73
C ASP A 303 1.42 24.60 6.56
N VAL A 304 0.81 25.11 7.64
CA VAL A 304 0.08 26.38 7.62
C VAL A 304 1.02 27.49 8.13
N PRO A 305 1.52 28.39 7.26
CA PRO A 305 2.35 29.49 7.72
C PRO A 305 1.50 30.40 8.62
N PRO A 306 2.07 30.94 9.71
CA PRO A 306 1.36 31.91 10.53
C PRO A 306 1.01 33.13 9.66
N THR A 307 -0.27 33.50 9.67
CA THR A 307 -0.83 34.69 9.04
C THR A 307 -0.20 35.97 9.53
#